data_AF-A0A679JV63-F1
#
_entry.id   AF-A0A679JV63-F1
#
_cell.length_a   1.000
_cell.length_b   1.000
_cell.length_c   1.000
_cell.angle_alpha   90.00
_cell.angle_beta   90.00
_cell.angle_gamma   90.00
#
_symmetry.space_group_name_H-M   'P 1'
#
loop_
_entity.id
_entity.type
_entity.pdbx_description
1 polymer ?
#
loop_
_entity_poly.entity_id
_entity_poly.type
_entity_poly.pdbx_seq_one_letter_code
_entity_poly.pdbx_strand_id
1 'polypeptide(L)'
;MLMKKKSLMAASAVALALVAAVSLPAQADEYGKHPFYLHALSDLRTAAWQVEHRRPEDGQVSRDEQVVVDEIHAAIGDLQQAAWLDGKPVQWREPTDAWLPREGRLHVAADLLRKVRSDVAREEDDPRSRPFQQRGLAHVDLALATAQHAIGDVRHHDMRRE
;
A
#
# COMPACT_ATOMS: atom_id res chain seq x y z
N MET A 1 83.72 13.06 25.11
CA MET A 1 83.41 12.23 26.30
C MET A 1 82.04 12.66 26.82
N LEU A 2 81.11 11.71 26.85
CA LEU A 2 79.66 11.89 26.95
C LEU A 2 79.23 12.24 28.40
N MET A 3 78.38 13.25 28.60
CA MET A 3 77.63 13.42 29.85
C MET A 3 76.13 13.64 29.57
N LYS A 4 75.34 12.65 30.00
CA LYS A 4 73.88 12.67 30.14
C LYS A 4 73.39 13.88 30.92
N LYS A 5 72.29 14.51 30.48
CA LYS A 5 71.27 15.09 31.38
C LYS A 5 69.88 14.88 30.78
N LYS A 6 69.05 14.09 31.48
CA LYS A 6 67.60 14.02 31.27
C LYS A 6 67.00 15.30 31.81
N SER A 7 66.16 15.99 31.04
CA SER A 7 65.37 17.12 31.55
C SER A 7 63.89 16.73 31.53
N LEU A 8 63.28 16.85 32.71
CA LEU A 8 61.85 16.70 32.95
C LEU A 8 61.14 18.00 32.58
N MET A 9 59.96 17.83 31.99
CA MET A 9 58.73 18.63 32.16
C MET A 9 58.84 20.16 31.99
N ALA A 10 58.25 20.65 30.90
CA ALA A 10 57.59 21.95 30.90
C ALA A 10 56.30 21.85 30.08
N ALA A 11 55.18 21.93 30.77
CA ALA A 11 53.87 22.12 30.17
C ALA A 11 53.78 23.54 29.59
N SER A 12 53.21 23.66 28.40
CA SER A 12 52.53 24.89 27.97
C SER A 12 51.43 24.50 26.99
N ALA A 13 50.21 24.74 27.44
CA ALA A 13 49.02 24.76 26.62
C ALA A 13 49.18 25.78 25.47
N VAL A 14 48.52 25.54 24.34
CA VAL A 14 47.69 26.52 23.60
C VAL A 14 47.18 25.90 22.28
N ALA A 15 45.89 26.15 22.03
CA ALA A 15 45.18 26.20 20.74
C ALA A 15 44.86 24.89 19.99
N LEU A 16 43.68 24.34 20.32
CA LEU A 16 42.52 24.27 19.43
C LEU A 16 42.78 24.49 17.92
N ALA A 17 42.74 23.41 17.12
CA ALA A 17 42.58 23.51 15.67
C ALA A 17 41.68 22.37 15.15
N LEU A 18 40.40 22.72 15.05
CA LEU A 18 39.33 22.20 14.20
C LEU A 18 39.49 20.76 13.65
N VAL A 19 38.82 19.83 14.32
CA VAL A 19 38.18 18.71 13.63
C VAL A 19 37.00 19.31 12.86
N ALA A 20 37.23 19.73 11.62
CA ALA A 20 36.15 19.94 10.67
C ALA A 20 35.65 18.56 10.24
N ALA A 21 34.86 17.93 11.11
CA ALA A 21 33.93 16.91 10.69
C ALA A 21 32.99 17.62 9.72
N VAL A 22 33.27 17.50 8.42
CA VAL A 22 32.30 17.80 7.38
C VAL A 22 31.19 16.78 7.59
N SER A 23 30.23 17.13 8.44
CA SER A 23 28.90 16.56 8.42
C SER A 23 28.35 16.92 7.05
N LEU A 24 28.65 16.10 6.05
CA LEU A 24 27.81 16.01 4.87
C LEU A 24 26.42 15.74 5.46
N PRO A 25 25.41 16.63 5.31
CA PRO A 25 24.06 16.18 5.47
C PRO A 25 23.95 15.07 4.43
N ALA A 26 23.88 13.82 4.90
CA ALA A 26 23.34 12.75 4.09
C ALA A 26 22.05 13.37 3.56
N GLN A 27 22.04 13.67 2.26
CA GLN A 27 20.82 13.95 1.54
C GLN A 27 20.09 12.61 1.66
N ALA A 28 19.40 12.41 2.78
CA ALA A 28 18.29 11.50 2.82
C ALA A 28 17.36 12.12 1.79
N ASP A 29 17.46 11.61 0.56
CA ASP A 29 16.53 11.91 -0.51
C ASP A 29 15.16 11.98 0.14
N GLU A 30 14.47 13.11 0.00
CA GLU A 30 13.18 13.33 0.59
C GLU A 30 12.25 12.25 0.02
N TYR A 31 12.11 11.17 0.79
CA TYR A 31 11.50 9.92 0.38
C TYR A 31 10.03 10.19 0.03
N GLY A 32 9.56 9.60 -1.09
CA GLY A 32 8.17 9.68 -1.57
C GLY A 32 7.15 9.56 -0.43
N LYS A 33 6.27 10.57 -0.36
CA LYS A 33 5.46 10.91 0.81
C LYS A 33 4.08 10.24 0.84
N HIS A 34 3.79 9.24 0.01
CA HIS A 34 2.47 8.58 0.01
C HIS A 34 2.47 7.16 0.61
N PRO A 35 2.38 7.03 1.95
CA PRO A 35 2.16 5.73 2.60
C PRO A 35 0.82 5.09 2.20
N PHE A 36 -0.10 5.86 1.60
CA PHE A 36 -1.45 5.42 1.29
C PHE A 36 -1.52 4.41 0.13
N TYR A 37 -0.63 4.47 -0.86
CA TYR A 37 -0.61 3.45 -1.92
C TYR A 37 -0.22 2.06 -1.42
N LEU A 38 0.68 2.00 -0.43
CA LEU A 38 1.07 0.74 0.20
C LEU A 38 -0.15 0.06 0.84
N HIS A 39 -0.91 0.83 1.63
CA HIS A 39 -2.14 0.36 2.26
C HIS A 39 -3.21 0.03 1.22
N ALA A 40 -3.43 0.89 0.23
CA ALA A 40 -4.40 0.66 -0.83
C ALA A 40 -4.11 -0.63 -1.62
N LEU A 41 -2.85 -0.86 -2.01
CA LEU A 41 -2.44 -2.07 -2.74
C LEU A 41 -2.52 -3.34 -1.88
N SER A 42 -2.33 -3.22 -0.57
CA SER A 42 -2.56 -4.32 0.38
C SER A 42 -4.05 -4.64 0.51
N ASP A 43 -4.87 -3.61 0.67
CA ASP A 43 -6.33 -3.74 0.83
C ASP A 43 -6.98 -4.26 -0.46
N LEU A 44 -6.52 -3.85 -1.65
CA LEU A 44 -7.00 -4.35 -2.94
C LEU A 44 -6.73 -5.84 -3.13
N ARG A 45 -5.52 -6.31 -2.81
CA ARG A 45 -5.19 -7.73 -2.93
C ARG A 45 -5.94 -8.57 -1.90
N THR A 46 -6.18 -8.02 -0.71
CA THR A 46 -7.08 -8.64 0.27
C THR A 46 -8.51 -8.71 -0.27
N ALA A 47 -9.00 -7.67 -0.92
CA ALA A 47 -10.34 -7.65 -1.51
C ALA A 47 -10.46 -8.68 -2.66
N ALA A 48 -9.48 -8.76 -3.56
CA ALA A 48 -9.43 -9.80 -4.59
C ALA A 48 -9.49 -11.20 -3.96
N TRP A 49 -8.66 -11.43 -2.94
CA TRP A 49 -8.63 -12.70 -2.22
C TRP A 49 -10.01 -13.08 -1.67
N GLN A 50 -10.74 -12.15 -1.06
CA GLN A 50 -12.09 -12.41 -0.53
C GLN A 50 -13.09 -12.83 -1.61
N VAL A 51 -12.99 -12.25 -2.80
CA VAL A 51 -13.90 -12.54 -3.91
C VAL A 51 -13.52 -13.84 -4.62
N GLU A 52 -12.22 -14.09 -4.82
CA GLU A 52 -11.69 -15.26 -5.54
C GLU A 52 -11.70 -16.55 -4.71
N HIS A 53 -11.40 -16.46 -3.41
CA HIS A 53 -11.29 -17.63 -2.52
C HIS A 53 -12.68 -18.08 -2.05
N ARG A 54 -13.44 -18.58 -3.02
CA ARG A 54 -14.79 -19.11 -2.87
C ARG A 54 -14.75 -20.51 -2.28
N ARG A 55 -15.83 -20.86 -1.59
CA ARG A 55 -16.06 -22.22 -1.14
C ARG A 55 -16.82 -23.03 -2.18
N PRO A 56 -16.70 -24.37 -2.20
CA PRO A 56 -17.47 -25.22 -3.10
C PRO A 56 -18.99 -25.01 -2.99
N GLU A 57 -19.50 -24.70 -1.80
CA GLU A 57 -20.92 -24.45 -1.54
C GLU A 57 -21.47 -23.13 -2.11
N ASP A 58 -20.61 -22.19 -2.52
CA ASP A 58 -21.03 -20.87 -3.01
C ASP A 58 -21.64 -20.91 -4.43
N GLY A 59 -21.63 -22.07 -5.09
CA GLY A 59 -22.17 -22.27 -6.44
C GLY A 59 -21.26 -21.69 -7.53
N GLN A 60 -21.82 -21.37 -8.70
CA GLN A 60 -21.05 -20.78 -9.80
C GLN A 60 -20.67 -19.32 -9.53
N VAL A 61 -19.52 -18.90 -10.07
CA VAL A 61 -19.08 -17.50 -10.05
C VAL A 61 -20.11 -16.65 -10.77
N SER A 62 -20.59 -15.59 -10.11
CA SER A 62 -21.52 -14.66 -10.75
C SER A 62 -20.79 -13.73 -11.71
N ARG A 63 -21.50 -13.18 -12.70
CA ARG A 63 -20.93 -12.19 -13.62
C ARG A 63 -20.40 -10.97 -12.86
N ASP A 64 -21.09 -10.55 -11.81
CA ASP A 64 -20.71 -9.41 -10.99
C ASP A 64 -19.45 -9.69 -10.17
N GLU A 65 -19.30 -10.89 -9.60
CA GLU A 65 -18.06 -11.32 -8.94
C GLU A 65 -16.87 -11.28 -9.90
N GLN A 66 -17.05 -11.71 -11.14
CA GLN A 66 -15.99 -11.64 -12.17
C GLN A 66 -15.60 -10.17 -12.45
N VAL A 67 -16.59 -9.30 -12.65
CA VAL A 67 -16.35 -7.87 -12.87
C VAL A 67 -15.63 -7.25 -11.67
N VAL A 68 -16.01 -7.58 -10.42
CA VAL A 68 -15.33 -7.07 -9.22
C VAL A 68 -13.84 -7.45 -9.24
N VAL A 69 -13.51 -8.71 -9.54
CA VAL A 69 -12.12 -9.18 -9.58
C VAL A 69 -11.33 -8.49 -10.70
N ASP A 70 -11.91 -8.41 -11.90
CA ASP A 70 -11.26 -7.79 -13.06
C ASP A 70 -10.92 -6.32 -12.79
N GLU A 71 -11.86 -5.57 -12.20
CA GLU A 71 -11.68 -4.17 -11.83
C GLU A 71 -10.67 -3.99 -10.69
N ILE A 72 -10.65 -4.88 -9.70
CA ILE A 72 -9.61 -4.87 -8.65
C ILE A 72 -8.22 -5.06 -9.25
N HIS A 73 -8.05 -5.99 -10.19
CA HIS A 73 -6.77 -6.23 -10.85
C HIS A 73 -6.33 -5.05 -11.72
N ALA A 74 -7.27 -4.42 -12.44
CA ALA A 74 -7.00 -3.20 -13.19
C ALA A 74 -6.55 -2.06 -12.26
N ALA A 75 -7.25 -1.86 -11.13
CA ALA A 75 -6.87 -0.88 -10.11
C ALA A 75 -5.46 -1.14 -9.55
N ILE A 76 -5.12 -2.41 -9.24
CA ILE A 76 -3.77 -2.77 -8.76
C ILE A 76 -2.71 -2.34 -9.77
N GLY A 77 -2.91 -2.61 -11.07
CA GLY A 77 -1.95 -2.23 -12.12
C GLY A 77 -1.71 -0.73 -12.20
N ASP A 78 -2.79 0.07 -12.21
CA ASP A 78 -2.67 1.53 -12.25
C ASP A 78 -2.02 2.09 -10.98
N LEU A 79 -2.45 1.65 -9.79
CA LEU A 79 -1.91 2.17 -8.53
C LEU A 79 -0.47 1.71 -8.26
N GLN A 80 -0.04 0.56 -8.79
CA GLN A 80 1.37 0.17 -8.80
C GLN A 80 2.22 1.14 -9.63
N GLN A 81 1.71 1.57 -10.78
CA GLN A 81 2.41 2.53 -11.63
C GLN A 81 2.44 3.92 -11.00
N ALA A 82 1.36 4.33 -10.32
CA ALA A 82 1.35 5.55 -9.51
C ALA A 82 2.42 5.49 -8.38
N ALA A 83 2.45 4.38 -7.63
CA ALA A 83 3.41 4.18 -6.53
C ALA A 83 4.87 4.12 -7.01
N TRP A 84 5.12 3.55 -8.19
CA TRP A 84 6.45 3.56 -8.81
C TRP A 84 6.91 4.99 -9.08
N LEU A 85 6.05 5.80 -9.67
CA LEU A 85 6.36 7.20 -9.99
C LEU A 85 6.57 8.04 -8.72
N ASP A 86 5.80 7.75 -7.66
CA ASP A 86 5.89 8.46 -6.38
C ASP A 86 7.05 8.02 -5.47
N GLY A 87 7.59 6.79 -5.63
CA GLY A 87 8.95 6.50 -5.18
C GLY A 87 9.27 5.14 -4.57
N LYS A 88 8.35 4.16 -4.45
CA LYS A 88 8.72 2.76 -4.09
C LYS A 88 7.75 1.69 -4.61
N PRO A 89 8.26 0.55 -5.10
CA PRO A 89 7.44 -0.63 -5.36
C PRO A 89 6.98 -1.29 -4.05
N VAL A 90 5.74 -1.82 -4.06
CA VAL A 90 5.09 -2.40 -2.88
C VAL A 90 5.23 -3.92 -2.88
N GLN A 91 5.88 -4.49 -1.86
CA GLN A 91 5.88 -5.94 -1.63
C GLN A 91 4.56 -6.37 -0.99
N TRP A 92 3.95 -7.42 -1.53
CA TRP A 92 2.73 -8.03 -1.00
C TRP A 92 3.03 -9.26 -0.15
N ARG A 93 2.21 -9.49 0.87
CA ARG A 93 2.14 -10.76 1.60
C ARG A 93 0.67 -11.17 1.69
N GLU A 94 0.39 -12.43 1.41
CA GLU A 94 -0.97 -12.98 1.48
C GLU A 94 -1.60 -12.77 2.88
N PRO A 95 -2.91 -12.48 2.96
CA PRO A 95 -3.62 -12.40 4.23
C PRO A 95 -3.59 -13.76 4.92
N THR A 96 -3.54 -13.78 6.26
CA THR A 96 -3.64 -15.02 7.03
C THR A 96 -5.11 -15.34 7.29
N ASP A 97 -5.53 -16.57 6.95
CA ASP A 97 -6.93 -16.97 6.78
C ASP A 97 -7.85 -16.77 8.00
N ALA A 98 -9.01 -16.16 7.73
CA ALA A 98 -10.26 -16.36 8.46
C ALA A 98 -11.38 -16.60 7.43
N TRP A 99 -11.97 -17.79 7.44
CA TRP A 99 -12.96 -18.20 6.43
C TRP A 99 -14.33 -17.56 6.66
N LEU A 100 -14.81 -16.77 5.70
CA LEU A 100 -16.15 -16.16 5.72
C LEU A 100 -17.10 -16.78 4.67
N PRO A 101 -18.42 -16.86 4.93
CA PRO A 101 -19.44 -17.17 3.92
C PRO A 101 -19.50 -16.13 2.79
N ARG A 102 -20.09 -16.48 1.64
CA ARG A 102 -20.13 -15.64 0.42
C ARG A 102 -20.55 -14.18 0.65
N GLU A 103 -21.73 -13.92 1.23
CA GLU A 103 -22.21 -12.55 1.51
C GLU A 103 -21.22 -11.81 2.43
N GLY A 104 -20.72 -12.50 3.46
CA GLY A 104 -19.71 -11.95 4.38
C GLY A 104 -18.42 -11.53 3.67
N ARG A 105 -17.92 -12.33 2.72
CA ARG A 105 -16.72 -12.01 1.93
C ARG A 105 -16.93 -10.81 1.01
N LEU A 106 -18.08 -10.74 0.33
CA LEU A 106 -18.42 -9.60 -0.52
C LEU A 106 -18.54 -8.30 0.30
N HIS A 107 -19.09 -8.37 1.51
CA HIS A 107 -19.10 -7.23 2.43
C HIS A 107 -17.69 -6.78 2.81
N VAL A 108 -16.81 -7.72 3.20
CA VAL A 108 -15.41 -7.38 3.52
C VAL A 108 -14.70 -6.77 2.31
N ALA A 109 -14.89 -7.32 1.12
CA ALA A 109 -14.33 -6.76 -0.11
C ALA A 109 -14.84 -5.31 -0.35
N ALA A 110 -16.15 -5.06 -0.19
CA ALA A 110 -16.72 -3.72 -0.33
C ALA A 110 -16.18 -2.72 0.71
N ASP A 111 -15.93 -3.17 1.94
CA ASP A 111 -15.36 -2.33 2.99
C ASP A 111 -13.90 -1.97 2.71
N LEU A 112 -13.10 -2.94 2.24
CA LEU A 112 -11.73 -2.72 1.79
C LEU A 112 -11.69 -1.75 0.61
N LEU A 113 -12.55 -1.94 -0.40
CA LEU A 113 -12.64 -1.04 -1.57
C LEU A 113 -12.98 0.40 -1.16
N ARG A 114 -13.87 0.58 -0.18
CA ARG A 114 -14.18 1.92 0.36
C ARG A 114 -12.97 2.56 1.04
N LYS A 115 -12.19 1.75 1.75
CA LYS A 115 -10.97 2.19 2.42
C LYS A 115 -9.88 2.56 1.41
N VAL A 116 -9.67 1.74 0.38
CA VAL A 116 -8.80 2.01 -0.76
C VAL A 116 -9.18 3.33 -1.41
N ARG A 117 -10.46 3.54 -1.73
CA ARG A 117 -10.95 4.79 -2.31
C ARG A 117 -10.57 6.00 -1.46
N SER A 118 -10.74 5.91 -0.14
CA SER A 118 -10.37 6.99 0.79
C SER A 118 -8.86 7.22 0.87
N ASP A 119 -8.07 6.14 0.80
CA ASP A 119 -6.61 6.22 0.89
C ASP A 119 -6.02 6.81 -0.40
N VAL A 120 -6.54 6.39 -1.55
CA VAL A 120 -6.09 6.83 -2.88
C VAL A 120 -6.62 8.22 -3.25
N ALA A 121 -7.78 8.66 -2.77
CA ALA A 121 -8.32 10.00 -3.11
C ALA A 121 -7.56 11.18 -2.46
N ARG A 122 -6.52 10.90 -1.66
CA ARG A 122 -5.67 11.94 -1.07
C ARG A 122 -4.81 12.61 -2.15
N GLU A 123 -4.38 13.85 -1.86
CA GLU A 123 -3.65 14.67 -2.82
C GLU A 123 -2.26 14.07 -3.12
N GLU A 124 -1.90 14.02 -4.40
CA GLU A 124 -0.64 13.47 -4.90
C GLU A 124 0.44 14.53 -5.05
N ASP A 125 1.66 14.17 -4.64
CA ASP A 125 2.82 15.05 -4.71
C ASP A 125 3.42 15.06 -6.13
N ASP A 126 3.45 13.91 -6.81
CA ASP A 126 3.93 13.79 -8.19
C ASP A 126 2.79 13.99 -9.22
N PRO A 127 2.80 15.04 -10.04
CA PRO A 127 1.80 15.24 -11.09
C PRO A 127 1.72 14.08 -12.11
N ARG A 128 2.80 13.31 -12.27
CA ARG A 128 2.86 12.17 -13.19
C ARG A 128 2.08 10.95 -12.68
N SER A 129 1.85 10.84 -11.36
CA SER A 129 1.05 9.75 -10.78
C SER A 129 -0.45 9.95 -11.02
N ARG A 130 -0.91 11.20 -11.14
CA ARG A 130 -2.33 11.58 -11.22
C ARG A 130 -3.17 10.84 -12.27
N PRO A 131 -2.70 10.64 -13.52
CA PRO A 131 -3.50 9.89 -14.50
C PRO A 131 -3.71 8.43 -14.10
N PHE A 132 -2.71 7.81 -13.45
CA PHE A 132 -2.80 6.44 -12.95
C PHE A 132 -3.70 6.38 -11.71
N GLN A 133 -3.54 7.33 -10.79
CA GLN A 133 -4.43 7.49 -9.63
C GLN A 133 -5.90 7.60 -10.05
N GLN A 134 -6.21 8.47 -11.01
CA GLN A 134 -7.58 8.71 -11.48
C GLN A 134 -8.21 7.46 -12.10
N ARG A 135 -7.46 6.73 -12.94
CA ARG A 135 -7.95 5.46 -13.51
C ARG A 135 -8.12 4.39 -12.44
N GLY A 136 -7.14 4.25 -11.54
CA GLY A 136 -7.24 3.34 -10.40
C GLY A 136 -8.46 3.63 -9.53
N LEU A 137 -8.78 4.90 -9.25
CA LEU A 137 -10.00 5.29 -8.55
C LEU A 137 -11.28 4.91 -9.31
N ALA A 138 -11.30 5.10 -10.63
CA ALA A 138 -12.44 4.70 -11.45
C ALA A 138 -12.71 3.18 -11.39
N HIS A 139 -11.64 2.38 -11.44
CA HIS A 139 -11.72 0.93 -11.28
C HIS A 139 -12.23 0.55 -9.87
N VAL A 140 -11.73 1.20 -8.82
CA VAL A 140 -12.19 0.98 -7.43
C VAL A 140 -13.67 1.33 -7.27
N ASP A 141 -14.12 2.44 -7.85
CA ASP A 141 -15.52 2.87 -7.78
C ASP A 141 -16.45 1.87 -8.49
N LEU A 142 -16.06 1.36 -9.67
CA LEU A 142 -16.83 0.36 -10.39
C LEU A 142 -16.86 -0.98 -9.66
N ALA A 143 -15.73 -1.43 -9.12
CA ALA A 143 -15.67 -2.64 -8.29
C ALA A 143 -16.58 -2.51 -7.06
N LEU A 144 -16.58 -1.36 -6.38
CA LEU A 144 -17.40 -1.12 -5.19
C LEU A 144 -18.89 -1.16 -5.53
N ALA A 145 -19.31 -0.46 -6.58
CA ALA A 145 -20.71 -0.44 -7.01
C ALA A 145 -21.19 -1.85 -7.40
N THR A 146 -20.35 -2.61 -8.11
CA THR A 146 -20.67 -3.98 -8.55
C THR A 146 -20.72 -4.95 -7.37
N ALA A 147 -19.81 -4.83 -6.40
CA ALA A 147 -19.85 -5.63 -5.17
C ALA A 147 -21.13 -5.37 -4.37
N GLN A 148 -21.57 -4.11 -4.27
CA GLN A 148 -22.82 -3.75 -3.61
C GLN A 148 -24.04 -4.32 -4.33
N HIS A 149 -24.04 -4.33 -5.67
CA HIS A 149 -25.08 -4.97 -6.46
C HIS A 149 -25.13 -6.48 -6.19
N ALA A 150 -23.97 -7.16 -6.24
CA ALA A 150 -23.87 -8.60 -5.98
C ALA A 150 -24.36 -8.99 -4.57
N ILE A 151 -24.07 -8.17 -3.55
CA ILE A 151 -24.58 -8.37 -2.18
C ILE A 151 -26.11 -8.33 -2.16
N GLY A 152 -26.71 -7.36 -2.85
CA GLY A 152 -28.16 -7.23 -2.97
C GLY A 152 -28.78 -8.47 -3.62
N ASP A 153 -28.18 -8.95 -4.72
CA ASP A 153 -28.64 -10.13 -5.44
C ASP A 153 -28.55 -11.41 -4.61
N VAL A 154 -27.47 -11.62 -3.87
CA VAL A 154 -27.31 -12.77 -2.95
C VAL A 154 -28.41 -12.76 -1.89
N ARG A 155 -28.64 -11.61 -1.24
CA ARG A 155 -29.69 -11.48 -0.22
C ARG A 155 -31.08 -11.76 -0.79
N HIS A 156 -31.38 -11.26 -1.99
CA HIS A 156 -32.65 -11.53 -2.65
C HIS A 156 -32.83 -13.00 -3.02
N HIS A 157 -31.75 -13.67 -3.44
CA HIS A 157 -31.79 -15.09 -3.75
C HIS A 157 -32.04 -15.96 -2.51
N ASP A 158 -31.38 -15.65 -1.39
CA ASP A 158 -31.50 -16.43 -0.15
C ASP A 158 -32.90 -16.29 0.47
N MET A 159 -33.49 -15.10 0.45
CA MET A 159 -34.89 -14.89 0.89
C MET A 159 -35.93 -15.66 0.07
N ARG A 160 -35.62 -16.07 -1.17
CA ARG A 160 -36.54 -16.87 -2.00
C ARG A 160 -36.41 -18.38 -1.76
N ARG A 161 -35.40 -18.82 -1.01
CA ARG A 161 -35.14 -20.25 -0.73
C ARG A 161 -35.69 -20.71 0.62
N GLU A 162 -36.13 -19.78 1.46
CA GLU A 162 -36.83 -20.02 2.74
C GLU A 162 -38.35 -20.15 2.55
#